data_AF-A0A502XP22-F1
#
_entry.id   AF-A0A502XP22-F1
#
_cell.length_a   1.000
_cell.length_b   1.000
_cell.length_c   1.000
_cell.angle_alpha   90.00
_cell.angle_beta   90.00
_cell.angle_gamma   90.00
#
_symmetry.space_group_name_H-M   'P 1'
#
loop_
_entity.id
_entity.type
_entity.pdbx_description
1 polymer ?
#
loop_
_entity_poly.entity_id
_entity_poly.type
_entity_poly.pdbx_seq_one_letter_code
_entity_poly.pdbx_strand_id
1 'polypeptide(L)' 'MEELLTSDFSAARLHLERAYHYLRGDDETSRSTCEALDLLIETVAEAQHRKPEPGVLEFPRAAARRHG' A
#
# COMPACT_ATOMS: atom_id res chain seq x y z
N MET A 1 20.91 6.80 11.12
CA MET A 1 20.26 6.66 9.81
C MET A 1 19.05 5.79 10.07
N GLU A 2 17.90 6.41 10.31
CA GLU A 2 16.65 5.66 10.47
C GLU A 2 16.39 5.01 9.10
N GLU A 3 16.59 3.69 8.99
CA GLU A 3 16.03 2.94 7.88
C GLU A 3 14.56 3.31 7.81
N LEU A 4 14.15 3.92 6.69
CA LEU A 4 12.75 4.18 6.40
C LEU A 4 12.05 2.82 6.49
N LEU A 5 11.38 2.55 7.61
CA LEU A 5 10.57 1.36 7.82
C LEU A 5 9.42 1.40 6.81
N THR A 6 9.68 0.92 5.60
CA THR A 6 8.66 0.76 4.58
C THR A 6 7.72 -0.34 5.04
N SER A 7 6.45 -0.02 5.19
CA SER A 7 5.44 -1.02 5.55
C SER A 7 5.37 -2.11 4.48
N ASP A 8 5.45 -3.36 4.89
CA ASP A 8 5.21 -4.50 4.00
C ASP A 8 3.70 -4.72 3.85
N PHE A 9 3.10 -3.98 2.90
CA PHE A 9 1.68 -4.09 2.59
C PHE A 9 1.30 -5.48 2.05
N SER A 10 2.25 -6.21 1.44
CA SER A 10 1.98 -7.55 0.92
C SER A 10 1.79 -8.55 2.07
N ALA A 11 2.68 -8.52 3.07
CA ALA A 11 2.58 -9.35 4.26
C ALA A 11 1.34 -8.99 5.09
N ALA A 12 1.07 -7.69 5.26
CA ALA A 12 -0.13 -7.22 5.96
C ALA A 12 -1.42 -7.74 5.31
N ARG A 13 -1.55 -7.61 3.98
CA ARG A 13 -2.72 -8.09 3.23
C ARG A 13 -2.94 -9.59 3.43
N LEU A 14 -1.88 -10.40 3.32
CA LEU A 14 -1.94 -11.85 3.51
C LEU A 14 -2.48 -12.23 4.91
N HIS A 15 -2.07 -11.49 5.95
CA HIS A 15 -2.53 -11.79 7.31
C HIS A 15 -3.98 -11.35 7.56
N LEU A 16 -4.41 -10.24 6.97
CA LEU A 16 -5.81 -9.80 7.02
C LEU A 16 -6.73 -10.80 6.29
N GLU A 17 -6.35 -11.26 5.11
CA GLU A 17 -7.11 -12.29 4.36
C GLU A 17 -7.25 -13.59 5.17
N ARG A 18 -6.18 -14.02 5.84
CA ARG A 18 -6.22 -15.19 6.73
C ARG A 18 -7.16 -14.97 7.92
N ALA A 19 -7.08 -13.81 8.57
CA ALA A 19 -7.98 -13.48 9.67
C ALA A 19 -9.45 -13.52 9.24
N TYR A 20 -9.76 -12.94 8.07
CA TYR A 20 -11.10 -12.98 7.48
C TYR A 20 -11.57 -14.43 7.27
N HIS A 21 -10.72 -15.29 6.70
CA HIS A 21 -11.06 -16.69 6.49
C HIS A 21 -11.34 -17.46 7.79
N TYR A 22 -10.66 -17.13 8.88
CA TYR A 22 -10.89 -17.75 10.18
C TYR A 22 -12.15 -17.24 10.90
N LEU A 23 -12.59 -16.01 10.59
CA LEU A 23 -13.72 -15.34 11.25
C LEU A 23 -15.06 -15.46 10.51
N ARG A 24 -15.22 -16.42 9.59
CA ARG A 24 -16.47 -16.66 8.85
C ARG A 24 -17.59 -17.31 9.69
N GLY A 25 -17.60 -17.07 11.00
CA GLY A 25 -18.71 -17.46 11.88
C GLY A 25 -19.97 -16.65 11.58
N ASP A 26 -21.12 -17.16 12.03
CA ASP A 26 -22.43 -16.51 11.82
C ASP A 26 -22.82 -15.55 12.96
N ASP A 27 -22.02 -15.52 14.04
CA ASP A 27 -22.26 -14.59 15.14
C ASP A 27 -22.03 -13.13 14.72
N GLU A 28 -22.66 -12.22 15.44
CA GLU A 28 -22.60 -10.78 15.16
C GLU A 28 -21.18 -10.22 15.23
N THR A 29 -20.32 -10.75 16.11
CA THR A 29 -18.93 -10.31 16.22
C THR A 29 -18.14 -10.76 15.00
N SER A 30 -18.31 -12.01 14.56
CA SER A 30 -17.71 -12.53 13.32
C SER A 30 -18.13 -11.70 12.10
N ARG A 31 -19.43 -11.40 11.96
CA ARG A 31 -19.94 -10.61 10.84
C ARG A 31 -19.40 -9.18 10.84
N SER A 32 -19.51 -8.46 11.96
CA SER A 32 -19.00 -7.08 12.08
C SER A 32 -17.48 -7.00 11.92
N THR A 33 -16.74 -8.01 12.40
CA THR A 33 -15.29 -8.06 12.22
C THR A 33 -14.91 -8.35 10.76
N CYS A 34 -15.63 -9.24 10.07
CA CYS A 34 -15.43 -9.48 8.64
C CYS A 34 -15.65 -8.20 7.81
N GLU A 35 -16.70 -7.43 8.10
CA GLU A 35 -16.96 -6.13 7.44
C GLU A 35 -15.80 -5.14 7.64
N ALA A 36 -15.26 -5.06 8.86
CA ALA A 36 -14.09 -4.21 9.14
C ALA A 36 -12.83 -4.71 8.42
N LEU A 37 -12.63 -6.02 8.35
CA LEU A 37 -11.49 -6.64 7.65
C LEU A 37 -11.54 -6.37 6.14
N ASP A 38 -12.73 -6.38 5.52
CA ASP A 38 -12.88 -6.05 4.09
C ASP A 38 -12.35 -4.64 3.78
N LEU A 39 -12.73 -3.65 4.61
CA LEU A 39 -12.24 -2.27 4.47
C LEU A 39 -10.72 -2.15 4.63
N LEU A 40 -10.14 -2.90 5.56
CA LEU A 40 -8.69 -2.90 5.79
C LEU A 40 -7.94 -3.58 4.65
N ILE A 41 -8.45 -4.69 4.13
CA ILE A 41 -7.87 -5.40 2.98
C ILE A 41 -7.85 -4.49 1.75
N GLU A 42 -8.94 -3.78 1.49
CA GLU A 42 -9.04 -2.80 0.40
C GLU A 42 -8.00 -1.68 0.58
N THR A 43 -7.98 -1.03 1.74
CA THR A 43 -7.04 0.08 2.03
C THR A 43 -5.57 -0.35 1.86
N VAL A 44 -5.22 -1.55 2.34
CA VAL A 44 -3.87 -2.09 2.21
C VAL A 44 -3.54 -2.45 0.76
N ALA A 45 -4.51 -2.99 0.01
CA ALA A 45 -4.34 -3.27 -1.41
C ALA A 45 -4.12 -1.99 -2.22
N GLU A 46 -4.82 -0.90 -1.92
CA GLU A 46 -4.58 0.40 -2.54
C GLU A 46 -3.18 0.92 -2.23
N ALA A 47 -2.75 0.85 -0.96
CA ALA A 47 -1.41 1.27 -0.55
C ALA A 47 -0.31 0.45 -1.22
N GLN A 48 -0.52 -0.87 -1.40
CA GLN A 48 0.40 -1.77 -2.09
C GLN A 48 0.62 -1.36 -3.56
N HIS A 49 -0.42 -0.89 -4.24
CA HIS A 49 -0.37 -0.55 -5.66
C HIS A 49 -0.18 0.95 -5.93
N ARG A 50 -0.14 1.78 -4.88
CA ARG A 50 0.10 3.20 -5.02
C ARG A 50 1.46 3.42 -5.66
N LYS A 51 1.47 4.03 -6.84
CA LYS A 51 2.74 4.41 -7.49
C LYS A 51 3.50 5.35 -6.57
N PRO A 52 4.82 5.17 -6.41
CA PRO A 52 5.65 6.20 -5.79
C PRO A 52 5.46 7.51 -6.57
N GLU A 53 5.35 8.63 -5.84
CA GLU A 53 5.24 9.96 -6.42
C GLU A 53 6.34 10.11 -7.49
N PRO A 54 6.00 10.42 -8.76
CA PRO A 54 6.98 10.52 -9.81
C PRO A 54 7.95 11.65 -9.46
N GLY A 55 9.21 11.30 -9.22
CA GLY A 55 10.27 12.30 -9.05
C GLY A 55 10.37 13.17 -10.29
N VAL A 56 10.27 14.49 -10.12
CA VAL A 56 10.49 15.43 -11.21
C VAL A 56 11.96 15.33 -11.63
N LEU A 57 12.22 14.80 -12.81
CA LEU A 57 13.55 14.81 -13.41
C LEU A 57 13.80 16.20 -14.00
N GLU A 58 14.72 16.96 -13.40
CA GLU A 58 15.13 18.25 -13.96
C GLU A 58 15.89 18.05 -15.27
N PHE A 59 15.52 18.80 -16.30
CA PHE A 59 16.18 18.74 -17.60
C PHE A 59 17.59 19.36 -17.50
N PRO A 60 18.66 18.68 -17.97
CA PRO A 60 20.02 19.22 -17.88
C PRO A 60 20.18 20.48 -18.74
N ARG A 61 20.28 21.65 -18.08
CA ARG A 61 20.39 22.97 -18.74
C ARG A 61 21.75 23.21 -19.42
N ALA A 62 22.71 22.30 -19.28
CA ALA A 62 24.09 22.48 -19.73
C ALA A 62 24.31 22.26 -21.24
N ALA A 63 23.38 21.63 -21.96
CA ALA A 63 23.56 21.35 -23.39
C ALA A 63 23.21 22.52 -24.33
N ALA A 64 22.55 23.57 -23.83
CA ALA A 64 22.01 24.65 -24.67
C ALA A 64 22.96 25.83 -24.94
N ARG A 65 24.25 25.76 -24.55
CA ARG A 65 25.19 26.90 -24.70
C ARG A 65 26.47 26.62 -25.50
N ARG A 66 26.51 25.52 -26.24
CA ARG A 66 27.57 25.29 -27.25
C ARG A 66 26.91 25.23 -28.62
N HIS A 67 26.58 26.39 -29.19
CA HIS A 67 26.43 26.67 -30.62
C HIS A 67 26.06 28.16 -30.73
N GLY A 68 27.08 29.01 -30.64
CA GLY A 68 27.05 30.45 -30.84
C GLY A 68 28.45 30.91 -31.15
#